data_AF-A0A672P3E7-F1
#
_entry.id   AF-A0A672P3E7-F1
#
_cell.length_a   1.000
_cell.length_b   1.000
_cell.length_c   1.000
_cell.angle_alpha   90.00
_cell.angle_beta   90.00
_cell.angle_gamma   90.00
#
_symmetry.space_group_name_H-M   'P 1'
#
loop_
_entity.id
_entity.type
_entity.pdbx_description
1 polymer ?
#
loop_
_entity_poly.entity_id
_entity_poly.type
_entity_poly.pdbx_seq_one_letter_code
_entity_poly.pdbx_strand_id
1 'polypeptide(L)'
;MAGLTIGLEWAAAQGPRLVGAPLAFPGEGEGEMEGDSKADTPDVPPSTDNTPQCLNKALEGLSSRWKNWWIRGILSLTMIIGFFLIIYLGPIMLILVVMGVQIKCFHEIITIGYRVYHSYDLPWFRTLSWYFLICVNYFFYGETVADYFGALVQREEPLQFLVRYHRFISFALYLAGFCMFVLSLVKKHYRLQFYMFAWTHVTLLIVVTQSHLVIQNLFEGMIWFIVPISIVICNDIMAYLFGFFFGRTPLIKLSPKKTWEGFIGGFFATVVFSFFFAYLLSQYQYFVCPVEYNSETNRFAVECEPSNLFMIQEYTLPAVVQNAVRWKTVNLYPFQIHSIALSTFASLIGPFGGFFASGFKRAFKIKDFADTIPGHGGIMDRFDCQYLMATFVHVYITSFIRGPNPSKVLQQLLVLQPEQQLSIFNTLRNHLGEKGMLPPAVEEAQ
;
A
#
# COMPACT_ATOMS: atom_id res chain seq x y z
N MET A 1 26.54 -37.23 2.15
CA MET A 1 27.31 -36.40 3.08
C MET A 1 28.25 -35.51 2.26
N ALA A 2 27.88 -34.25 2.06
CA ALA A 2 28.76 -33.14 1.71
C ALA A 2 27.89 -31.87 1.80
N GLY A 3 28.07 -31.10 2.86
CA GLY A 3 27.35 -29.85 3.09
C GLY A 3 28.03 -28.70 2.36
N LEU A 4 27.24 -27.88 1.66
CA LEU A 4 27.65 -26.53 1.25
C LEU A 4 27.35 -25.57 2.40
N THR A 5 28.40 -25.05 3.01
CA THR A 5 28.36 -23.93 3.96
C THR A 5 28.65 -22.66 3.16
N ILE A 6 27.68 -21.75 3.05
CA ILE A 6 27.91 -20.40 2.49
C ILE A 6 28.30 -19.51 3.67
N GLY A 7 29.61 -19.29 3.84
CA GLY A 7 30.17 -18.30 4.74
C GLY A 7 30.29 -16.95 4.01
N LEU A 8 29.59 -15.93 4.53
CA LEU A 8 29.80 -14.53 4.15
C LEU A 8 30.85 -13.93 5.09
N GLU A 9 32.12 -14.05 4.72
CA GLU A 9 33.22 -13.31 5.35
C GLU A 9 33.26 -11.88 4.80
N TRP A 10 32.96 -10.89 5.65
CA TRP A 10 33.27 -9.49 5.38
C TRP A 10 34.74 -9.24 5.72
N ALA A 11 35.57 -9.11 4.68
CA ALA A 11 36.98 -8.78 4.82
C ALA A 11 37.17 -7.38 5.44
N ALA A 12 37.80 -7.36 6.62
CA ALA A 12 38.33 -6.16 7.23
C ALA A 12 39.63 -5.76 6.53
N ALA A 13 39.66 -4.60 5.87
CA ALA A 13 40.88 -3.96 5.41
C ALA A 13 41.29 -2.86 6.42
N GLN A 14 42.43 -3.04 7.07
CA GLN A 14 43.06 -2.05 7.95
C GLN A 14 44.16 -1.27 7.21
N GLY A 15 44.09 0.06 7.32
CA GLY A 15 45.22 1.01 7.28
C GLY A 15 45.38 1.89 6.01
N PRO A 16 45.93 3.13 6.09
CA PRO A 16 46.43 3.88 7.26
C PRO A 16 45.71 5.23 7.51
N ARG A 17 45.97 5.84 8.68
CA ARG A 17 45.55 7.19 9.08
C ARG A 17 46.14 8.24 8.14
N LEU A 18 45.31 9.13 7.58
CA LEU A 18 45.74 10.40 6.99
C LEU A 18 44.89 11.55 7.53
N VAL A 19 45.63 12.56 7.99
CA VAL A 19 45.21 13.82 8.60
C VAL A 19 44.80 14.80 7.48
N GLY A 20 43.71 15.53 7.71
CA GLY A 20 43.39 16.87 7.21
C GLY A 20 43.65 17.26 5.75
N ALA A 21 42.57 17.44 4.98
CA ALA A 21 42.42 18.53 3.99
C ALA A 21 40.97 18.55 3.45
N PRO A 22 40.29 19.71 3.34
CA PRO A 22 39.01 19.81 2.66
C PRO A 22 39.21 19.95 1.13
N LEU A 23 38.28 19.35 0.38
CA LEU A 23 38.16 19.48 -1.07
C LEU A 23 37.85 20.93 -1.45
N ALA A 24 38.79 21.58 -2.14
CA ALA A 24 38.60 22.88 -2.77
C ALA A 24 37.96 22.72 -4.16
N PHE A 25 36.91 23.48 -4.44
CA PHE A 25 36.48 23.83 -5.80
C PHE A 25 36.84 25.31 -6.05
N PRO A 26 37.49 25.66 -7.17
CA PRO A 26 37.99 27.01 -7.39
C PRO A 26 36.95 27.94 -8.03
N GLY A 27 36.93 29.19 -7.54
CA GLY A 27 36.54 30.37 -8.31
C GLY A 27 35.09 30.82 -8.16
N GLU A 28 34.85 31.83 -7.30
CA GLU A 28 34.17 33.09 -7.68
C GLU A 28 34.02 34.03 -6.46
N GLY A 29 34.61 35.23 -6.58
CA GLY A 29 34.10 36.51 -6.05
C GLY A 29 34.11 36.75 -4.53
N GLU A 30 35.08 37.55 -4.08
CA GLU A 30 35.12 38.18 -2.76
C GLU A 30 33.85 39.01 -2.48
N GLY A 31 33.26 38.79 -1.31
CA GLY A 31 32.20 39.60 -0.72
C GLY A 31 32.06 39.22 0.76
N GLU A 32 32.50 40.10 1.64
CA GLU A 32 32.53 39.97 3.09
C GLU A 32 31.19 39.48 3.68
N MET A 33 31.22 38.46 4.56
CA MET A 33 30.13 38.15 5.49
C MET A 33 30.66 37.78 6.87
N GLU A 34 30.19 38.56 7.84
CA GLU A 34 30.30 38.38 9.27
C GLU A 34 29.74 37.02 9.75
N GLY A 35 30.40 36.46 10.77
CA GLY A 35 29.77 35.72 11.87
C GLY A 35 28.94 34.47 11.53
N ASP A 36 29.61 33.34 11.32
CA ASP A 36 28.94 32.02 11.23
C ASP A 36 28.50 31.56 12.63
N SER A 37 27.25 31.86 12.99
CA SER A 37 26.56 31.29 14.14
C SER A 37 26.12 29.86 13.80
N LYS A 38 26.56 28.90 14.62
CA LYS A 38 26.07 27.50 14.69
C LYS A 38 24.59 27.40 14.28
N ALA A 39 24.32 26.69 13.18
CA ALA A 39 22.98 26.28 12.82
C ALA A 39 22.47 25.23 13.83
N ASP A 40 21.87 25.72 14.91
CA ASP A 40 20.99 24.93 15.77
C ASP A 40 19.76 24.51 14.95
N THR A 41 19.65 23.21 14.70
CA THR A 41 18.35 22.64 14.34
C THR A 41 17.53 22.59 15.62
N PRO A 42 16.40 23.32 15.73
CA PRO A 42 15.64 23.37 16.97
C PRO A 42 15.05 22.00 17.31
N ASP A 43 15.16 21.62 18.58
CA ASP A 43 14.50 20.44 19.13
C ASP A 43 12.99 20.52 18.89
N VAL A 44 12.44 19.45 18.32
CA VAL A 44 11.00 19.33 18.02
C VAL A 44 10.23 19.38 19.34
N PRO A 45 9.23 20.27 19.50
CA PRO A 45 8.46 20.35 20.74
C PRO A 45 7.74 19.02 21.03
N PRO A 46 7.60 18.64 22.32
CA PRO A 46 6.96 17.39 22.69
C PRO A 46 5.49 17.35 22.25
N SER A 47 5.04 16.17 21.86
CA SER A 47 3.68 15.82 21.46
C SER A 47 2.61 16.35 22.45
N THR A 48 1.65 17.13 21.96
CA THR A 48 0.48 17.58 22.74
C THR A 48 -0.47 16.40 23.00
N ASP A 49 -0.95 16.26 24.24
CA ASP A 49 -1.89 15.21 24.64
C ASP A 49 -3.28 15.45 24.01
N ASN A 50 -3.54 14.79 22.88
CA ASN A 50 -4.78 14.90 22.11
C ASN A 50 -5.91 13.98 22.62
N THR A 51 -5.83 13.47 23.85
CA THR A 51 -6.83 12.53 24.40
C THR A 51 -8.21 13.21 24.55
N PRO A 52 -9.32 12.58 24.12
CA PRO A 52 -10.67 13.14 24.26
C PRO A 52 -10.99 13.52 25.71
N GLN A 53 -11.55 14.71 25.92
CA GLN A 53 -11.83 15.25 27.26
C GLN A 53 -12.77 14.33 28.08
N CYS A 54 -13.71 13.66 27.42
CA CYS A 54 -14.59 12.69 28.08
C CYS A 54 -13.82 11.49 28.66
N LEU A 55 -12.80 11.00 27.95
CA LEU A 55 -11.95 9.89 28.36
C LEU A 55 -10.99 10.31 29.48
N ASN A 56 -10.47 11.54 29.40
CA ASN A 56 -9.64 12.13 30.45
C ASN A 56 -10.40 12.29 31.78
N LYS A 57 -11.66 12.75 31.73
CA LYS A 57 -12.54 12.90 32.89
C LYS A 57 -12.96 11.55 33.48
N ALA A 58 -13.20 10.54 32.63
CA ALA A 58 -13.56 9.20 33.08
C ALA A 58 -12.41 8.45 33.77
N LEU A 59 -11.15 8.79 33.45
CA LEU A 59 -9.94 8.12 33.94
C LEU A 59 -9.14 8.97 34.92
N GLU A 60 -9.73 10.03 35.47
CA GLU A 60 -9.04 11.05 36.28
C GLU A 60 -8.51 10.50 37.62
N GLY A 61 -9.11 9.40 38.13
CA GLY A 61 -8.71 8.74 39.38
C GLY A 61 -7.63 7.64 39.24
N LEU A 62 -7.13 7.36 38.04
CA LEU A 62 -6.16 6.29 37.78
C LEU A 62 -4.72 6.83 37.66
N SER A 63 -3.74 6.05 38.13
CA SER A 63 -2.34 6.42 37.94
C SER A 63 -1.96 6.47 36.46
N SER A 64 -0.99 7.32 36.10
CA SER A 64 -0.64 7.62 34.70
C SER A 64 -0.34 6.38 33.84
N ARG A 65 0.20 5.31 34.44
CA ARG A 65 0.44 4.03 33.76
C ARG A 65 -0.86 3.32 33.41
N TRP A 66 -1.79 3.21 34.36
CA TRP A 66 -3.09 2.55 34.14
C TRP A 66 -3.98 3.37 33.21
N LYS A 67 -3.94 4.70 33.32
CA LYS A 67 -4.62 5.61 32.41
C LYS A 67 -4.18 5.37 30.96
N ASN A 68 -2.87 5.31 30.68
CA ASN A 68 -2.35 5.04 29.35
C ASN A 68 -2.70 3.63 28.83
N TRP A 69 -2.70 2.62 29.70
CA TRP A 69 -3.09 1.27 29.33
C TRP A 69 -4.58 1.19 28.95
N TRP A 70 -5.46 1.81 29.75
CA TRP A 70 -6.89 1.90 29.47
C TRP A 70 -7.20 2.70 28.20
N ILE A 71 -6.56 3.86 28.00
CA ILE A 71 -6.72 4.67 26.78
C ILE A 71 -6.36 3.82 25.56
N ARG A 72 -5.22 3.11 25.61
CA ARG A 72 -4.79 2.23 24.53
C ARG A 72 -5.77 1.09 24.28
N GLY A 73 -6.27 0.46 25.34
CA GLY A 73 -7.22 -0.66 25.25
C GLY A 73 -8.56 -0.23 24.64
N ILE A 74 -9.15 0.86 25.13
CA ILE A 74 -10.43 1.39 24.64
C ILE A 74 -10.31 1.81 23.17
N LEU A 75 -9.28 2.60 22.82
CA LEU A 75 -9.07 3.02 21.43
C LEU A 75 -8.84 1.83 20.49
N SER A 76 -8.12 0.80 20.93
CA SER A 76 -7.91 -0.40 20.12
C SER A 76 -9.22 -1.16 19.89
N LEU A 77 -10.05 -1.30 20.92
CA LEU A 77 -11.37 -1.91 20.78
C LEU A 77 -12.27 -1.10 19.85
N THR A 78 -12.29 0.24 19.99
CA THR A 78 -13.03 1.13 19.08
C THR A 78 -12.55 1.00 17.64
N MET A 79 -11.24 0.92 17.39
CA MET A 79 -10.70 0.72 16.05
C MET A 79 -11.11 -0.62 15.45
N ILE A 80 -11.10 -1.70 16.24
CA ILE A 80 -11.51 -3.04 15.78
C ILE A 80 -13.01 -3.05 15.45
N ILE A 81 -13.86 -2.55 16.35
CA ILE A 81 -15.31 -2.46 16.12
C ILE A 81 -15.61 -1.58 14.90
N GLY A 82 -14.93 -0.44 14.79
CA GLY A 82 -15.03 0.45 13.64
C GLY A 82 -14.64 -0.24 12.33
N PHE A 83 -13.56 -1.03 12.33
CA PHE A 83 -13.13 -1.77 11.14
C PHE A 83 -14.18 -2.79 10.67
N PHE A 84 -14.74 -3.59 11.59
CA PHE A 84 -15.81 -4.53 11.23
C PHE A 84 -17.09 -3.81 10.76
N LEU A 85 -17.42 -2.66 11.36
CA LEU A 85 -18.54 -1.83 10.90
C LEU A 85 -18.31 -1.30 9.48
N ILE A 86 -17.09 -0.84 9.16
CA ILE A 86 -16.73 -0.38 7.82
C ILE A 86 -16.84 -1.52 6.81
N ILE A 87 -16.36 -2.72 7.15
CA ILE A 87 -16.51 -3.91 6.28
C ILE A 87 -18.00 -4.18 6.04
N TYR A 88 -18.83 -4.14 7.08
CA TYR A 88 -20.27 -4.38 6.97
C TYR A 88 -20.98 -3.35 6.08
N LEU A 89 -20.55 -2.08 6.11
CA LEU A 89 -21.10 -1.02 5.25
C LEU A 89 -20.74 -1.20 3.75
N GLY A 90 -19.82 -2.11 3.43
CA GLY A 90 -19.52 -2.51 2.07
C GLY A 90 -18.29 -1.86 1.42
N PRO A 91 -18.01 -2.24 0.15
CA PRO A 91 -16.75 -1.89 -0.52
C PRO A 91 -16.57 -0.38 -0.71
N ILE A 92 -17.64 0.39 -0.88
CA ILE A 92 -17.53 1.85 -1.03
C ILE A 92 -17.01 2.51 0.24
N MET A 93 -17.46 2.08 1.41
CA MET A 93 -16.93 2.63 2.66
C MET A 93 -15.47 2.25 2.84
N LEU A 94 -15.04 1.06 2.41
CA LEU A 94 -13.63 0.68 2.40
C LEU A 94 -12.81 1.60 1.47
N ILE A 95 -13.30 1.89 0.26
CA ILE A 95 -12.64 2.84 -0.67
C ILE A 95 -12.51 4.22 -0.04
N LEU A 96 -13.60 4.75 0.54
CA LEU A 96 -13.60 6.07 1.19
C LEU A 96 -12.64 6.12 2.38
N VAL A 97 -12.55 5.03 3.16
CA VAL A 97 -11.60 4.92 4.27
C VAL A 97 -10.16 4.89 3.76
N VAL A 98 -9.86 4.13 2.70
CA VAL A 98 -8.52 4.12 2.08
C VAL A 98 -8.14 5.50 1.57
N MET A 99 -9.05 6.20 0.89
CA MET A 99 -8.82 7.59 0.46
C MET A 99 -8.64 8.55 1.65
N GLY A 100 -9.41 8.37 2.72
CA GLY A 100 -9.28 9.16 3.95
C GLY A 100 -7.94 8.95 4.64
N VAL A 101 -7.50 7.70 4.77
CA VAL A 101 -6.17 7.32 5.29
C VAL A 101 -5.07 7.92 4.42
N GLN A 102 -5.18 7.81 3.09
CA GLN A 102 -4.25 8.41 2.14
C GLN A 102 -4.09 9.92 2.37
N ILE A 103 -5.20 10.67 2.41
CA ILE A 103 -5.17 12.12 2.62
C ILE A 103 -4.52 12.47 3.96
N LYS A 104 -4.82 11.70 5.01
CA LYS A 104 -4.22 11.92 6.34
C LYS A 104 -2.73 11.60 6.37
N CYS A 105 -2.30 10.47 5.81
CA CYS A 105 -0.89 10.13 5.68
C CYS A 105 -0.10 11.20 4.90
N PHE A 106 -0.66 11.68 3.78
CA PHE A 106 -0.08 12.76 3.00
C PHE A 106 0.07 14.03 3.85
N HIS A 107 -0.98 14.43 4.56
CA HIS A 107 -0.94 15.59 5.44
C HIS A 107 0.12 15.45 6.54
N GLU A 108 0.26 14.28 7.18
CA GLU A 108 1.27 14.03 8.21
C GLU A 108 2.69 14.20 7.65
N ILE A 109 3.01 13.59 6.51
CA ILE A 109 4.35 13.68 5.89
C ILE A 109 4.66 15.11 5.42
N ILE A 110 3.73 15.79 4.75
CA ILE A 110 3.93 17.17 4.28
C ILE A 110 4.13 18.11 5.47
N THR A 111 3.40 17.89 6.56
CA THR A 111 3.53 18.70 7.79
C THR A 111 4.91 18.55 8.42
N ILE A 112 5.50 17.35 8.42
CA ILE A 112 6.88 17.14 8.90
C ILE A 112 7.86 17.92 8.05
N GLY A 113 7.76 17.79 6.71
CA GLY A 113 8.61 18.55 5.79
C GLY A 113 8.52 20.05 6.07
N TYR A 114 7.31 20.58 6.25
CA TYR A 114 7.11 21.99 6.60
C TYR A 114 7.73 22.36 7.95
N ARG A 115 7.57 21.55 9.00
CA ARG A 115 8.15 21.82 10.33
C ARG A 115 9.67 21.82 10.32
N VAL A 116 10.29 20.90 9.58
CA VAL A 116 11.76 20.79 9.45
C VAL A 116 12.33 22.01 8.73
N TYR A 117 11.58 22.58 7.79
CA TYR A 117 12.01 23.70 6.95
C TYR A 117 11.30 25.02 7.28
N HIS A 118 10.74 25.14 8.48
CA HIS A 118 9.85 26.23 8.89
C HIS A 118 10.52 27.62 8.92
N SER A 119 11.85 27.68 8.93
CA SER A 119 12.64 28.91 9.05
C SER A 119 12.50 29.90 7.89
N TYR A 120 11.78 29.53 6.82
CA TYR A 120 11.59 30.36 5.64
C TYR A 120 10.09 30.47 5.35
N ASP A 121 9.52 31.66 5.50
CA ASP A 121 8.14 31.99 5.13
C ASP A 121 7.99 31.91 3.60
N LEU A 122 7.94 30.69 3.08
CA LEU A 122 7.73 30.41 1.66
C LEU A 122 6.23 30.50 1.37
N PRO A 123 5.79 31.49 0.56
CA PRO A 123 4.40 31.59 0.20
C PRO A 123 4.01 30.39 -0.70
N TRP A 124 2.75 29.95 -0.59
CA TRP A 124 2.12 28.95 -1.47
C TRP A 124 2.57 27.49 -1.39
N PHE A 125 3.63 27.12 -0.64
CA PHE A 125 4.09 25.72 -0.62
C PHE A 125 3.00 24.71 -0.21
N ARG A 126 2.22 25.02 0.83
CA ARG A 126 1.12 24.17 1.29
C ARG A 126 0.04 24.04 0.21
N THR A 127 -0.41 25.16 -0.35
CA THR A 127 -1.43 25.20 -1.39
C THR A 127 -1.02 24.40 -2.61
N LEU A 128 0.24 24.55 -3.05
CA LEU A 128 0.79 23.84 -4.19
C LEU A 128 0.89 22.33 -3.93
N SER A 129 1.27 21.93 -2.72
CA SER A 129 1.31 20.50 -2.35
C SER A 129 -0.08 19.86 -2.37
N TRP A 130 -1.10 20.56 -1.86
CA TRP A 130 -2.49 20.11 -1.95
C TRP A 130 -3.02 20.11 -3.39
N TYR A 131 -2.59 21.07 -4.22
CA TYR A 131 -2.92 21.09 -5.65
C TYR A 131 -2.40 19.82 -6.35
N PHE A 132 -1.13 19.47 -6.15
CA PHE A 132 -0.57 18.24 -6.73
C PHE A 132 -1.25 16.98 -6.19
N LEU A 133 -1.66 16.94 -4.92
CA LEU A 133 -2.46 15.84 -4.40
C LEU A 133 -3.75 15.66 -5.19
N ILE A 134 -4.51 16.74 -5.41
CA ILE A 134 -5.76 16.70 -6.18
C ILE A 134 -5.48 16.24 -7.63
N CYS A 135 -4.45 16.77 -8.28
CA CYS A 135 -4.10 16.41 -9.65
C CYS A 135 -3.76 14.92 -9.80
N VAL A 136 -2.93 14.39 -8.90
CA VAL A 136 -2.52 12.98 -8.93
C VAL A 136 -3.68 12.05 -8.55
N ASN A 137 -4.52 12.46 -7.59
CA ASN A 137 -5.74 11.72 -7.26
C ASN A 137 -6.71 11.67 -8.44
N TYR A 138 -6.92 12.81 -9.11
CA TYR A 138 -7.75 12.87 -10.31
C TYR A 138 -7.22 11.88 -11.35
N PHE A 139 -5.93 11.91 -11.68
CA PHE A 139 -5.33 10.99 -12.66
C PHE A 139 -5.58 9.51 -12.32
N PHE A 140 -5.16 9.05 -11.14
CA PHE A 140 -5.26 7.63 -10.77
C PHE A 140 -6.71 7.15 -10.54
N TYR A 141 -7.50 7.91 -9.79
CA TYR A 141 -8.87 7.51 -9.47
C TYR A 141 -9.83 7.75 -10.62
N GLY A 142 -9.57 8.73 -11.50
CA GLY A 142 -10.35 8.94 -12.71
C GLY A 142 -10.25 7.77 -13.68
N GLU A 143 -9.07 7.16 -13.84
CA GLU A 143 -8.91 5.92 -14.63
C GLU A 143 -9.64 4.74 -13.97
N THR A 144 -9.57 4.61 -12.63
CA THR A 144 -10.31 3.57 -11.91
C THR A 144 -11.82 3.76 -12.05
N VAL A 145 -12.31 5.00 -11.94
CA VAL A 145 -13.72 5.31 -12.11
C VAL A 145 -14.16 4.99 -13.54
N ALA A 146 -13.37 5.37 -14.55
CA ALA A 146 -13.68 5.04 -15.94
C ALA A 146 -13.76 3.52 -16.18
N ASP A 147 -12.83 2.76 -15.62
CA ASP A 147 -12.73 1.31 -15.81
C ASP A 147 -13.85 0.53 -15.12
N TYR A 148 -14.21 0.89 -13.88
CA TYR A 148 -15.20 0.14 -13.09
C TYR A 148 -16.62 0.73 -13.15
N PHE A 149 -16.76 1.99 -13.57
CA PHE A 149 -18.03 2.72 -13.59
C PHE A 149 -18.40 3.27 -14.98
N GLY A 150 -17.79 2.75 -16.05
CA GLY A 150 -18.03 3.24 -17.41
C GLY A 150 -19.52 3.34 -17.76
N ALA A 151 -20.34 2.37 -17.36
CA ALA A 151 -21.78 2.38 -17.60
C ALA A 151 -22.54 3.50 -16.85
N LEU A 152 -22.10 3.86 -15.64
CA LEU A 152 -22.66 4.97 -14.87
C LEU A 152 -22.25 6.32 -15.48
N VAL A 153 -20.96 6.46 -15.81
CA VAL A 153 -20.38 7.68 -16.38
C VAL A 153 -21.01 8.00 -17.74
N GLN A 154 -21.29 6.98 -18.56
CA GLN A 154 -21.91 7.16 -19.88
C GLN A 154 -23.35 7.67 -19.83
N ARG A 155 -24.02 7.65 -18.67
CA ARG A 155 -25.39 8.20 -18.55
C ARG A 155 -25.42 9.71 -18.37
N GLU A 156 -24.33 10.29 -17.88
CA GLU A 156 -24.28 11.70 -17.47
C GLU A 156 -23.36 12.50 -18.39
N GLU A 157 -23.93 13.38 -19.22
CA GLU A 157 -23.22 14.26 -20.16
C GLU A 157 -21.96 14.96 -19.59
N PRO A 158 -21.97 15.60 -18.39
CA PRO A 158 -20.77 16.26 -17.87
C PRO A 158 -19.66 15.27 -17.49
N LEU A 159 -20.02 14.07 -17.04
CA LEU A 159 -19.08 13.02 -16.64
C LEU A 159 -18.44 12.36 -17.86
N GLN A 160 -19.18 12.23 -18.96
CA GLN A 160 -18.64 11.73 -20.24
C GLN A 160 -17.49 12.60 -20.75
N PHE A 161 -17.63 13.93 -20.70
CA PHE A 161 -16.56 14.85 -21.12
C PHE A 161 -15.30 14.64 -20.28
N LEU A 162 -15.45 14.57 -18.96
CA LEU A 162 -14.33 14.38 -18.02
C LEU A 162 -13.60 13.05 -18.26
N VAL A 163 -14.33 11.95 -18.51
CA VAL A 163 -13.70 10.64 -18.75
C VAL A 163 -13.07 10.57 -20.15
N ARG A 164 -13.72 11.12 -21.17
CA ARG A 164 -13.19 11.13 -22.55
C ARG A 164 -11.87 11.88 -22.66
N TYR A 165 -11.75 13.03 -22.00
CA TYR A 165 -10.55 13.86 -22.03
C TYR A 165 -9.68 13.70 -20.77
N HIS A 166 -9.95 12.68 -19.95
CA HIS A 166 -9.32 12.45 -18.64
C HIS A 166 -7.80 12.62 -18.64
N ARG A 167 -7.11 11.91 -19.55
CA ARG A 167 -5.65 11.93 -19.66
C ARG A 167 -5.11 13.31 -20.03
N PHE A 168 -5.79 13.99 -20.96
CA PHE A 168 -5.40 15.33 -21.40
C PHE A 168 -5.63 16.38 -20.31
N ILE A 169 -6.79 16.33 -19.63
CA ILE A 169 -7.11 17.21 -18.49
C ILE A 169 -6.09 16.98 -17.36
N SER A 170 -5.77 15.72 -17.04
CA SER A 170 -4.77 15.37 -16.03
C SER A 170 -3.39 15.94 -16.37
N PHE A 171 -2.96 15.81 -17.62
CA PHE A 171 -1.70 16.39 -18.10
C PHE A 171 -1.70 17.92 -18.00
N ALA A 172 -2.78 18.58 -18.42
CA ALA A 172 -2.92 20.03 -18.36
C ALA A 172 -2.91 20.56 -16.92
N LEU A 173 -3.61 19.89 -16.00
CA LEU A 173 -3.60 20.22 -14.57
C LEU A 173 -2.20 20.05 -13.97
N TYR A 174 -1.52 18.94 -14.24
CA TYR A 174 -0.16 18.74 -13.75
C TYR A 174 0.81 19.82 -14.28
N LEU A 175 0.71 20.16 -15.59
CA LEU A 175 1.52 21.20 -16.21
C LEU A 175 1.23 22.59 -15.62
N ALA A 176 -0.04 22.91 -15.34
CA ALA A 176 -0.40 24.14 -14.66
C ALA A 176 0.22 24.22 -13.26
N GLY A 177 0.19 23.11 -12.50
CA GLY A 177 0.89 22.99 -11.21
C GLY A 177 2.39 23.23 -11.32
N PHE A 178 3.02 22.65 -12.34
CA PHE A 178 4.44 22.84 -12.61
C PHE A 178 4.76 24.31 -12.94
N CYS A 179 3.97 24.97 -13.80
CA CYS A 179 4.10 26.38 -14.08
C CYS A 179 3.92 27.24 -12.82
N MET A 180 2.91 26.93 -11.97
CA MET A 180 2.71 27.62 -10.69
C MET A 180 3.91 27.46 -9.74
N PHE A 181 4.52 26.27 -9.70
CA PHE A 181 5.76 26.05 -8.94
C PHE A 181 6.89 26.96 -9.44
N VAL A 182 7.14 26.98 -10.75
CA VAL A 182 8.20 27.79 -11.37
C VAL A 182 7.97 29.28 -11.10
N LEU A 183 6.72 29.76 -11.21
CA LEU A 183 6.35 31.14 -10.90
C LEU A 183 6.47 31.48 -9.41
N SER A 184 6.38 30.49 -8.52
CA SER A 184 6.56 30.67 -7.07
C SER A 184 8.04 30.76 -6.63
N LEU A 185 9.00 30.60 -7.54
CA LEU A 185 10.42 30.55 -7.19
C LEU A 185 10.92 31.90 -6.65
N VAL A 186 11.49 31.88 -5.44
CA VAL A 186 12.02 33.08 -4.78
C VAL A 186 13.55 33.00 -4.75
N LYS A 187 14.20 34.11 -5.15
CA LYS A 187 15.68 34.25 -5.07
C LYS A 187 16.16 33.92 -3.64
N LYS A 188 17.36 33.34 -3.54
CA LYS A 188 18.01 32.84 -2.31
C LYS A 188 17.43 31.55 -1.70
N HIS A 189 16.24 31.10 -2.12
CA HIS A 189 15.58 29.92 -1.53
C HIS A 189 15.38 28.74 -2.49
N TYR A 190 16.01 28.77 -3.66
CA TYR A 190 15.80 27.75 -4.71
C TYR A 190 16.03 26.32 -4.21
N ARG A 191 17.17 26.05 -3.54
CA ARG A 191 17.49 24.70 -3.03
C ARG A 191 16.37 24.18 -2.14
N LEU A 192 15.87 25.02 -1.24
CA LEU A 192 14.79 24.66 -0.33
C LEU A 192 13.48 24.38 -1.07
N GLN A 193 13.10 25.23 -2.02
CA GLN A 193 11.90 25.03 -2.83
C GLN A 193 11.97 23.74 -3.66
N PHE A 194 13.14 23.40 -4.21
CA PHE A 194 13.34 22.14 -4.92
C PHE A 194 13.32 20.92 -3.97
N TYR A 195 13.86 21.01 -2.76
CA TYR A 195 13.74 19.93 -1.76
C TYR A 195 12.28 19.71 -1.37
N MET A 196 11.53 20.78 -1.14
CA MET A 196 10.11 20.75 -0.84
C MET A 196 9.27 20.19 -2.02
N PHE A 197 9.60 20.58 -3.25
CA PHE A 197 8.96 20.04 -4.45
C PHE A 197 9.20 18.53 -4.58
N ALA A 198 10.46 18.09 -4.41
CA ALA A 198 10.83 16.68 -4.42
C ALA A 198 10.14 15.91 -3.28
N TRP A 199 10.07 16.50 -2.08
CA TRP A 199 9.37 15.93 -0.93
C TRP A 199 7.91 15.65 -1.23
N THR A 200 7.20 16.63 -1.82
CA THR A 200 5.81 16.46 -2.24
C THR A 200 5.67 15.34 -3.25
N HIS A 201 6.52 15.28 -4.28
CA HIS A 201 6.43 14.24 -5.33
C HIS A 201 6.76 12.84 -4.81
N VAL A 202 7.77 12.69 -3.98
CA VAL A 202 8.09 11.42 -3.32
C VAL A 202 6.95 10.98 -2.41
N THR A 203 6.35 11.91 -1.66
CA THR A 203 5.19 11.61 -0.82
C THR A 203 3.99 11.16 -1.65
N LEU A 204 3.71 11.82 -2.78
CA LEU A 204 2.62 11.43 -3.69
C LEU A 204 2.86 10.04 -4.28
N LEU A 205 4.08 9.74 -4.72
CA LEU A 205 4.48 8.43 -5.23
C LEU A 205 4.28 7.34 -4.17
N ILE A 206 4.68 7.59 -2.92
CA ILE A 206 4.56 6.60 -1.84
C ILE A 206 3.12 6.47 -1.34
N VAL A 207 2.36 7.55 -1.24
CA VAL A 207 1.05 7.52 -0.57
C VAL A 207 -0.08 7.25 -1.57
N VAL A 208 -0.11 7.96 -2.70
CA VAL A 208 -1.23 7.88 -3.66
C VAL A 208 -1.14 6.65 -4.55
N THR A 209 0.06 6.28 -5.00
CA THR A 209 0.21 5.03 -5.76
C THR A 209 -0.18 3.83 -4.90
N GLN A 210 0.21 3.81 -3.62
CA GLN A 210 -0.12 2.68 -2.75
C GLN A 210 -1.62 2.58 -2.47
N SER A 211 -2.30 3.69 -2.17
CA SER A 211 -3.75 3.69 -2.00
C SER A 211 -4.50 3.28 -3.27
N HIS A 212 -4.01 3.68 -4.44
CA HIS A 212 -4.56 3.25 -5.72
C HIS A 212 -4.44 1.73 -5.92
N LEU A 213 -3.27 1.14 -5.64
CA LEU A 213 -3.07 -0.32 -5.71
C LEU A 213 -3.95 -1.07 -4.70
N VAL A 214 -4.11 -0.55 -3.48
CA VAL A 214 -5.04 -1.10 -2.47
C VAL A 214 -6.47 -1.12 -3.01
N ILE A 215 -6.92 -0.03 -3.64
CA ILE A 215 -8.28 0.07 -4.19
C ILE A 215 -8.46 -0.86 -5.39
N GLN A 216 -7.47 -1.01 -6.26
CA GLN A 216 -7.51 -2.00 -7.34
C GLN A 216 -7.64 -3.42 -6.79
N ASN A 217 -6.87 -3.77 -5.75
CA ASN A 217 -6.97 -5.09 -5.11
C ASN A 217 -8.37 -5.31 -4.50
N LEU A 218 -8.96 -4.27 -3.90
CA LEU A 218 -10.31 -4.32 -3.33
C LEU A 218 -11.37 -4.63 -4.40
N PHE A 219 -11.24 -4.04 -5.60
CA PHE A 219 -12.17 -4.29 -6.70
C PHE A 219 -12.14 -5.73 -7.23
N GLU A 220 -10.98 -6.41 -7.15
CA GLU A 220 -10.87 -7.84 -7.50
C GLU A 220 -11.51 -8.77 -6.45
N GLY A 221 -11.92 -8.22 -5.31
CA GLY A 221 -12.59 -8.92 -4.22
C GLY A 221 -12.10 -8.44 -2.86
N MET A 222 -13.01 -8.23 -1.91
CA MET A 222 -12.65 -7.70 -0.58
C MET A 222 -11.67 -8.60 0.17
N ILE A 223 -11.62 -9.90 -0.13
CA ILE A 223 -10.66 -10.84 0.44
C ILE A 223 -9.20 -10.45 0.15
N TRP A 224 -8.93 -9.85 -1.01
CA TRP A 224 -7.60 -9.34 -1.41
C TRP A 224 -7.19 -8.06 -0.68
N PHE A 225 -8.12 -7.44 0.05
CA PHE A 225 -7.84 -6.32 0.95
C PHE A 225 -7.73 -6.80 2.40
N ILE A 226 -8.74 -7.56 2.87
CA ILE A 226 -8.91 -7.94 4.27
C ILE A 226 -7.84 -8.94 4.73
N VAL A 227 -7.53 -9.95 3.91
CA VAL A 227 -6.55 -10.98 4.27
C VAL A 227 -5.14 -10.39 4.41
N PRO A 228 -4.60 -9.64 3.42
CA PRO A 228 -3.28 -9.02 3.57
C PRO A 228 -3.14 -8.08 4.76
N ILE A 229 -4.14 -7.22 5.01
CA ILE A 229 -4.11 -6.31 6.15
C ILE A 229 -4.10 -7.09 7.47
N SER A 230 -4.96 -8.11 7.58
CA SER A 230 -5.04 -8.96 8.77
C SER A 230 -3.75 -9.74 9.00
N ILE A 231 -3.10 -10.21 7.93
CA ILE A 231 -1.80 -10.89 7.98
C ILE A 231 -0.74 -9.96 8.58
N VAL A 232 -0.63 -8.71 8.11
CA VAL A 232 0.36 -7.75 8.62
C VAL A 232 0.08 -7.43 10.10
N ILE A 233 -1.17 -7.21 10.47
CA ILE A 233 -1.58 -6.96 11.86
C ILE A 233 -1.24 -8.17 12.74
N CYS A 234 -1.56 -9.39 12.29
CA CYS A 234 -1.25 -10.62 12.99
C CYS A 234 0.27 -10.77 13.16
N ASN A 235 1.05 -10.49 12.13
CA ASN A 235 2.50 -10.58 12.18
C ASN A 235 3.10 -9.63 13.21
N ASP A 236 2.64 -8.39 13.28
CA ASP A 236 3.12 -7.43 14.28
C ASP A 236 2.76 -7.87 15.72
N ILE A 237 1.55 -8.39 15.93
CA ILE A 237 1.11 -8.90 17.24
C ILE A 237 1.92 -10.13 17.63
N MET A 238 2.05 -11.11 16.74
CA MET A 238 2.76 -12.36 17.01
C MET A 238 4.25 -12.12 17.20
N ALA A 239 4.86 -11.28 16.37
CA ALA A 239 6.27 -10.92 16.55
C ALA A 239 6.54 -10.23 17.89
N TYR A 240 5.60 -9.38 18.34
CA TYR A 240 5.67 -8.79 19.69
C TYR A 240 5.50 -9.84 20.79
N LEU A 241 4.53 -10.75 20.70
CA LEU A 241 4.28 -11.78 21.70
C LEU A 241 5.48 -12.74 21.84
N PHE A 242 5.96 -13.30 20.73
CA PHE A 242 7.13 -14.17 20.75
C PHE A 242 8.40 -13.41 21.16
N GLY A 243 8.54 -12.15 20.75
CA GLY A 243 9.64 -11.29 21.18
C GLY A 243 9.61 -10.98 22.67
N PHE A 244 8.43 -10.85 23.28
CA PHE A 244 8.27 -10.62 24.71
C PHE A 244 8.61 -11.85 25.54
N PHE A 245 8.16 -13.04 25.14
CA PHE A 245 8.39 -14.28 25.90
C PHE A 245 9.76 -14.92 25.67
N PHE A 246 10.27 -14.87 24.43
CA PHE A 246 11.46 -15.60 24.01
C PHE A 246 12.59 -14.70 23.48
N GLY A 247 12.36 -13.39 23.35
CA GLY A 247 13.31 -12.46 22.76
C GLY A 247 14.56 -12.28 23.61
N ARG A 248 15.72 -12.55 23.00
CA ARG A 248 17.04 -12.33 23.62
C ARG A 248 17.98 -11.60 22.68
N THR A 249 17.83 -11.79 21.37
CA THR A 249 18.76 -11.26 20.37
C THR A 249 18.11 -10.15 19.55
N PRO A 250 18.64 -8.91 19.58
CA PRO A 250 18.08 -7.81 18.79
C PRO A 250 18.30 -8.02 17.30
N LEU A 251 17.30 -7.68 16.48
CA LEU A 251 17.29 -7.90 15.04
C LEU A 251 18.10 -6.81 14.30
N ILE A 252 17.87 -5.53 14.63
CA ILE A 252 18.54 -4.38 13.99
C ILE A 252 18.83 -3.30 15.04
N LYS A 253 20.01 -2.65 14.96
CA LYS A 253 20.42 -1.56 15.86
C LYS A 253 19.46 -0.37 15.87
N LEU A 254 18.86 -0.06 14.73
CA LEU A 254 17.87 1.01 14.56
C LEU A 254 16.59 0.78 15.39
N SER A 255 16.24 -0.49 15.66
CA SER A 255 15.05 -0.89 16.41
C SER A 255 15.39 -1.94 17.48
N PRO A 256 15.98 -1.53 18.62
CA PRO A 256 16.52 -2.46 19.62
C PRO A 256 15.45 -3.33 20.30
N LYS A 257 14.16 -2.99 20.17
CA LYS A 257 13.04 -3.76 20.74
C LYS A 257 12.60 -4.92 19.85
N LYS A 258 12.99 -4.97 18.58
CA LYS A 258 12.64 -6.06 17.67
C LYS A 258 13.70 -7.15 17.78
N THR A 259 13.29 -8.40 17.98
CA THR A 259 14.18 -9.54 18.22
C THR A 259 14.08 -10.58 17.11
N TRP A 260 15.14 -11.37 16.91
CA TRP A 260 15.14 -12.48 15.95
C TRP A 260 14.13 -13.57 16.33
N GLU A 261 14.01 -13.88 17.62
CA GLU A 261 13.06 -14.89 18.10
C GLU A 261 11.61 -14.45 17.85
N GLY A 262 11.32 -13.15 18.05
CA GLY A 262 10.03 -12.55 17.72
C GLY A 262 9.76 -12.62 16.22
N PHE A 263 10.74 -12.28 15.38
CA PHE A 263 10.60 -12.33 13.92
C PHE A 263 10.29 -13.75 13.40
N ILE A 264 11.03 -14.76 13.88
CA ILE A 264 10.83 -16.17 13.48
C ILE A 264 9.49 -16.71 14.01
N GLY A 265 9.16 -16.46 15.28
CA GLY A 265 7.88 -16.89 15.86
C GLY A 265 6.68 -16.22 15.18
N GLY A 266 6.80 -14.92 14.89
CA GLY A 266 5.82 -14.16 14.13
C GLY A 266 5.57 -14.75 12.74
N PHE A 267 6.63 -15.14 12.03
CA PHE A 267 6.53 -15.78 10.72
C PHE A 267 5.65 -17.05 10.76
N PHE A 268 6.01 -18.03 11.60
CA PHE A 268 5.26 -19.30 11.65
C PHE A 268 3.81 -19.11 12.11
N ALA A 269 3.59 -18.27 13.13
CA ALA A 269 2.25 -17.98 13.64
C ALA A 269 1.37 -17.29 12.58
N THR A 270 1.94 -16.37 11.81
CA THR A 270 1.22 -15.63 10.75
C THR A 270 0.84 -16.55 9.59
N VAL A 271 1.70 -17.48 9.19
CA VAL A 271 1.39 -18.48 8.15
C VAL A 271 0.24 -19.39 8.58
N VAL A 272 0.26 -19.86 9.84
CA VAL A 272 -0.83 -20.68 10.39
C VAL A 272 -2.13 -19.87 10.44
N PHE A 273 -2.08 -18.63 10.94
CA PHE A 273 -3.23 -17.73 10.97
C PHE A 273 -3.79 -17.48 9.56
N SER A 274 -2.95 -17.16 8.58
CA SER A 274 -3.38 -16.84 7.22
C SER A 274 -4.05 -18.02 6.53
N PHE A 275 -3.58 -19.24 6.82
CA PHE A 275 -4.14 -20.47 6.25
C PHE A 275 -5.58 -20.71 6.72
N PHE A 276 -5.86 -20.54 8.01
CA PHE A 276 -7.21 -20.69 8.56
C PHE A 276 -8.11 -19.50 8.24
N PHE A 277 -7.57 -18.29 8.28
CA PHE A 277 -8.34 -17.07 7.99
C PHE A 277 -8.76 -17.02 6.51
N ALA A 278 -7.89 -17.45 5.59
CA ALA A 278 -8.23 -17.63 4.19
C ALA A 278 -9.37 -18.66 3.99
N TYR A 279 -9.32 -19.79 4.70
CA TYR A 279 -10.40 -20.77 4.66
C TYR A 279 -11.75 -20.19 5.12
N LEU A 280 -11.75 -19.42 6.21
CA LEU A 280 -12.97 -18.81 6.76
C LEU A 280 -13.61 -17.82 5.77
N LEU A 281 -12.83 -16.90 5.20
CA LEU A 281 -13.37 -15.87 4.31
C LEU A 281 -13.79 -16.42 2.94
N SER A 282 -13.11 -17.46 2.44
CA SER A 282 -13.46 -18.10 1.16
C SER A 282 -14.84 -18.76 1.14
N GLN A 283 -15.46 -18.99 2.30
CA GLN A 283 -16.82 -19.56 2.38
C GLN A 283 -17.92 -18.55 2.00
N TYR A 284 -17.63 -17.25 2.05
CA TYR A 284 -18.64 -16.21 1.88
C TYR A 284 -18.43 -15.47 0.56
N GLN A 285 -19.41 -15.57 -0.35
CA GLN A 285 -19.43 -14.87 -1.64
C GLN A 285 -19.15 -13.37 -1.50
N TYR A 286 -19.69 -12.75 -0.45
CA TYR A 286 -19.49 -11.35 -0.11
C TYR A 286 -18.02 -10.92 -0.13
N PHE A 287 -17.09 -11.76 0.35
CA PHE A 287 -15.67 -11.39 0.39
C PHE A 287 -14.91 -11.74 -0.89
N VAL A 288 -15.32 -12.80 -1.59
CA VAL A 288 -14.56 -13.36 -2.72
C VAL A 288 -14.97 -12.79 -4.07
N CYS A 289 -16.21 -12.34 -4.20
CA CYS A 289 -16.71 -11.80 -5.46
C CYS A 289 -16.11 -10.43 -5.78
N PRO A 290 -15.77 -10.17 -7.05
CA PRO A 290 -15.32 -8.86 -7.49
C PRO A 290 -16.44 -7.83 -7.31
N VAL A 291 -16.06 -6.58 -7.11
CA VAL A 291 -17.01 -5.48 -6.90
C VAL A 291 -17.40 -4.92 -8.27
N GLU A 292 -18.67 -5.11 -8.65
CA GLU A 292 -19.21 -4.62 -9.92
C GLU A 292 -20.36 -3.63 -9.69
N TYR A 293 -20.50 -2.67 -10.61
CA TYR A 293 -21.60 -1.71 -10.59
C TYR A 293 -22.77 -2.24 -11.43
N ASN A 294 -23.89 -2.57 -10.78
CA ASN A 294 -25.10 -2.98 -11.48
C ASN A 294 -25.90 -1.73 -11.92
N SER A 295 -26.00 -1.54 -13.24
CA SER A 295 -26.65 -0.39 -13.87
C SER A 295 -28.18 -0.42 -13.82
N GLU A 296 -28.79 -1.56 -13.52
CA GLU A 296 -30.24 -1.73 -13.39
C GLU A 296 -30.70 -1.35 -11.98
N THR A 297 -29.98 -1.79 -10.95
CA THR A 297 -30.32 -1.52 -9.55
C THR A 297 -29.66 -0.28 -8.97
N ASN A 298 -28.75 0.38 -9.71
CA ASN A 298 -27.90 1.49 -9.26
C ASN A 298 -27.20 1.18 -7.91
N ARG A 299 -26.73 -0.06 -7.76
CA ARG A 299 -26.08 -0.54 -6.53
C ARG A 299 -24.85 -1.36 -6.89
N PHE A 300 -23.90 -1.36 -5.97
CA PHE A 300 -22.75 -2.25 -6.02
C PHE A 300 -23.21 -3.67 -5.72
N ALA A 301 -22.94 -4.57 -6.66
CA ALA A 301 -23.20 -5.98 -6.49
C ALA A 301 -21.87 -6.68 -6.16
N VAL A 302 -21.94 -7.60 -5.19
CA VAL A 302 -20.87 -8.52 -4.81
C VAL A 302 -21.38 -9.96 -4.94
N GLU A 303 -22.28 -10.18 -5.89
CA GLU A 303 -22.93 -11.45 -6.18
C GLU A 303 -22.33 -11.99 -7.47
N CYS A 304 -21.67 -13.14 -7.39
CA CYS A 304 -21.01 -13.79 -8.51
C CYS A 304 -20.98 -15.31 -8.29
N GLU A 305 -20.77 -16.07 -9.37
CA GLU A 305 -20.32 -17.44 -9.24
C GLU A 305 -18.83 -17.44 -8.82
N PRO A 306 -18.47 -18.00 -7.66
CA PRO A 306 -17.09 -17.97 -7.20
C PRO A 306 -16.15 -18.63 -8.20
N SER A 307 -15.03 -17.98 -8.48
CA SER A 307 -14.02 -18.54 -9.38
C SER A 307 -13.41 -19.81 -8.81
N ASN A 308 -12.73 -20.60 -9.66
CA ASN A 308 -12.03 -21.82 -9.28
C ASN A 308 -11.08 -21.65 -8.08
N LEU A 309 -10.57 -20.43 -7.86
CA LEU A 309 -9.71 -20.04 -6.74
C LEU A 309 -10.40 -20.18 -5.37
N PHE A 310 -11.73 -20.02 -5.35
CA PHE A 310 -12.58 -20.04 -4.16
C PHE A 310 -13.54 -21.23 -4.15
N MET A 311 -13.27 -22.25 -4.96
CA MET A 311 -13.93 -23.55 -4.87
C MET A 311 -13.01 -24.58 -4.23
N ILE A 312 -13.57 -25.48 -3.43
CA ILE A 312 -12.81 -26.55 -2.78
C ILE A 312 -12.29 -27.50 -3.86
N GLN A 313 -10.98 -27.74 -3.85
CA GLN A 313 -10.32 -28.70 -4.73
C GLN A 313 -9.63 -29.79 -3.90
N GLU A 314 -9.58 -30.99 -4.46
CA GLU A 314 -8.88 -32.13 -3.86
C GLU A 314 -7.41 -32.12 -4.30
N TYR A 315 -6.50 -32.04 -3.34
CA TYR A 315 -5.06 -32.07 -3.57
C TYR A 315 -4.44 -33.36 -3.06
N THR A 316 -3.56 -33.97 -3.85
CA THR A 316 -2.76 -35.13 -3.46
C THR A 316 -1.51 -34.67 -2.70
N LEU A 317 -1.30 -35.21 -1.49
CA LEU A 317 -0.16 -34.82 -0.68
C LEU A 317 1.15 -35.38 -1.25
N PRO A 318 2.29 -34.66 -1.17
CA PRO A 318 3.59 -35.20 -1.57
C PRO A 318 3.94 -36.45 -0.74
N ALA A 319 4.65 -37.42 -1.33
CA ALA A 319 4.99 -38.69 -0.68
C ALA A 319 5.70 -38.52 0.68
N VAL A 320 6.49 -37.45 0.84
CA VAL A 320 7.17 -37.11 2.10
C VAL A 320 6.17 -36.80 3.22
N VAL A 321 5.08 -36.09 2.90
CA VAL A 321 4.03 -35.71 3.86
C VAL A 321 3.10 -36.88 4.15
N GLN A 322 2.83 -37.74 3.17
CA GLN A 322 2.04 -38.97 3.36
C GLN A 322 2.67 -39.94 4.38
N ASN A 323 4.00 -39.95 4.49
CA ASN A 323 4.68 -40.76 5.51
C ASN A 323 4.51 -40.20 6.93
N ALA A 324 4.28 -38.89 7.06
CA ALA A 324 4.05 -38.22 8.33
C ALA A 324 2.55 -38.17 8.70
N VAL A 325 1.66 -38.12 7.71
CA VAL A 325 0.21 -37.95 7.86
C VAL A 325 -0.51 -39.10 7.16
N ARG A 326 -1.39 -39.81 7.88
CA ARG A 326 -2.15 -40.98 7.36
C ARG A 326 -3.08 -40.69 6.16
N TRP A 327 -3.27 -39.44 5.78
CA TRP A 327 -4.20 -39.03 4.73
C TRP A 327 -3.49 -38.89 3.38
N LYS A 328 -4.13 -39.33 2.28
CA LYS A 328 -3.57 -39.25 0.92
C LYS A 328 -3.99 -37.98 0.19
N THR A 329 -5.19 -37.49 0.47
CA THR A 329 -5.76 -36.30 -0.14
C THR A 329 -6.27 -35.32 0.90
N VAL A 330 -6.27 -34.04 0.55
CA VAL A 330 -6.76 -32.94 1.38
C VAL A 330 -7.62 -32.00 0.54
N ASN A 331 -8.73 -31.57 1.12
CA ASN A 331 -9.65 -30.62 0.50
C ASN A 331 -9.29 -29.21 0.95
N LEU A 332 -8.90 -28.36 0.00
CA LEU A 332 -8.43 -27.01 0.27
C LEU A 332 -8.97 -26.05 -0.77
N TYR A 333 -9.18 -24.80 -0.37
CA TYR A 333 -9.34 -23.72 -1.35
C TYR A 333 -7.97 -23.39 -1.94
N PRO A 334 -7.82 -23.25 -3.26
CA PRO A 334 -6.57 -22.79 -3.85
C PRO A 334 -6.09 -21.46 -3.25
N PHE A 335 -7.02 -20.57 -2.86
CA PHE A 335 -6.70 -19.33 -2.15
C PHE A 335 -5.89 -19.54 -0.85
N GLN A 336 -6.05 -20.66 -0.13
CA GLN A 336 -5.24 -20.95 1.05
C GLN A 336 -3.76 -21.14 0.71
N ILE A 337 -3.44 -21.68 -0.47
CA ILE A 337 -2.07 -21.82 -0.93
C ILE A 337 -1.49 -20.43 -1.24
N HIS A 338 -2.28 -19.57 -1.88
CA HIS A 338 -1.87 -18.20 -2.15
C HIS A 338 -1.71 -17.38 -0.85
N SER A 339 -2.55 -17.62 0.18
CA SER A 339 -2.41 -16.92 1.46
C SER A 339 -1.11 -17.25 2.19
N ILE A 340 -0.53 -18.43 1.97
CA ILE A 340 0.81 -18.79 2.46
C ILE A 340 1.89 -17.93 1.79
N ALA A 341 1.79 -17.69 0.49
CA ALA A 341 2.73 -16.81 -0.22
C ALA A 341 2.60 -15.36 0.30
N LEU A 342 1.37 -14.89 0.51
CA LEU A 342 1.08 -13.57 1.07
C LEU A 342 1.65 -13.41 2.48
N SER A 343 1.42 -14.38 3.38
CA SER A 343 1.95 -14.32 4.76
C SER A 343 3.46 -14.46 4.82
N THR A 344 4.04 -15.29 3.95
CA THR A 344 5.50 -15.42 3.84
C THR A 344 6.14 -14.08 3.49
N PHE A 345 5.60 -13.37 2.49
CA PHE A 345 6.09 -12.04 2.14
C PHE A 345 5.86 -11.03 3.27
N ALA A 346 4.66 -11.01 3.86
CA ALA A 346 4.30 -10.06 4.90
C ALA A 346 5.17 -10.21 6.17
N SER A 347 5.59 -11.43 6.50
CA SER A 347 6.44 -11.68 7.66
C SER A 347 7.92 -11.46 7.36
N LEU A 348 8.41 -11.84 6.17
CA LEU A 348 9.83 -11.73 5.84
C LEU A 348 10.22 -10.34 5.34
N ILE A 349 9.47 -9.79 4.40
CA ILE A 349 9.80 -8.53 3.71
C ILE A 349 8.96 -7.37 4.25
N GLY A 350 7.70 -7.62 4.63
CA GLY A 350 6.80 -6.60 5.20
C GLY A 350 7.44 -5.73 6.31
N PRO A 351 8.17 -6.28 7.30
CA PRO A 351 8.74 -5.50 8.39
C PRO A 351 9.82 -4.49 7.95
N PHE A 352 10.39 -4.65 6.75
CA PHE A 352 11.33 -3.68 6.18
C PHE A 352 10.66 -2.35 5.85
N GLY A 353 9.36 -2.32 5.55
CA GLY A 353 8.60 -1.07 5.43
C GLY A 353 8.62 -0.29 6.74
N GLY A 354 8.37 -0.96 7.86
CA GLY A 354 8.46 -0.34 9.19
C GLY A 354 9.89 0.04 9.61
N PHE A 355 10.91 -0.71 9.19
CA PHE A 355 12.31 -0.31 9.40
C PHE A 355 12.67 0.94 8.60
N PHE A 356 12.22 1.03 7.35
CA PHE A 356 12.41 2.21 6.51
C PHE A 356 11.74 3.45 7.13
N ALA A 357 10.47 3.33 7.53
CA ALA A 357 9.75 4.41 8.20
C ALA A 357 10.43 4.80 9.53
N SER A 358 10.91 3.83 10.31
CA SER A 358 11.69 4.12 11.51
C SER A 358 12.99 4.87 11.21
N GLY A 359 13.71 4.49 10.15
CA GLY A 359 14.95 5.14 9.72
C GLY A 359 14.72 6.57 9.29
N PHE A 360 13.66 6.79 8.51
CA PHE A 360 13.21 8.13 8.12
C PHE A 360 12.95 9.02 9.35
N LYS A 361 12.18 8.52 10.33
CA LYS A 361 11.90 9.28 11.56
C LYS A 361 13.17 9.65 12.32
N ARG A 362 14.14 8.73 12.42
CA ARG A 362 15.43 9.01 13.08
C ARG A 362 16.28 10.04 12.32
N ALA A 363 16.24 10.04 10.99
CA ALA A 363 16.95 11.04 10.18
C ALA A 363 16.45 12.47 10.46
N PHE A 364 15.16 12.64 10.73
CA PHE A 364 14.56 13.94 11.09
C PHE A 364 14.48 14.20 12.60
N LYS A 365 15.14 13.37 13.43
CA LYS A 365 15.10 13.46 14.90
C LYS A 365 13.69 13.43 15.50
N ILE A 366 12.72 12.85 14.79
CA ILE A 366 11.35 12.64 15.27
C ILE A 366 11.14 11.19 15.73
N LYS A 367 10.12 10.97 16.56
CA LYS A 367 9.77 9.62 17.06
C LYS A 367 8.57 9.01 16.34
N ASP A 368 7.55 9.83 16.11
CA ASP A 368 6.26 9.48 15.51
C ASP A 368 5.96 10.51 14.40
N PHE A 369 5.24 10.13 13.34
CA PHE A 369 4.96 11.04 12.21
C PHE A 369 4.01 12.18 12.63
N ALA A 370 3.08 11.87 13.53
CA ALA A 370 2.13 12.82 14.12
C ALA A 370 1.54 12.26 15.42
N ASP A 371 0.76 13.09 16.13
CA ASP A 371 0.00 12.69 17.32
C ASP A 371 -1.51 12.58 17.00
N THR A 372 -1.82 11.96 15.85
CA THR A 372 -3.19 11.91 15.31
C THR A 372 -4.09 10.97 16.12
N ILE A 373 -3.56 9.83 16.59
CA ILE A 373 -4.30 8.89 17.42
C ILE A 373 -3.69 8.89 18.83
N PRO A 374 -4.42 9.36 19.86
CA PRO A 374 -3.91 9.48 21.22
C PRO A 374 -3.35 8.14 21.74
N GLY A 375 -2.09 8.11 22.13
CA GLY A 375 -1.41 6.90 22.61
C GLY A 375 -0.98 5.89 21.53
N HIS A 376 -1.31 6.12 20.26
CA HIS A 376 -1.01 5.24 19.13
C HIS A 376 -0.13 5.85 18.03
N GLY A 377 0.15 7.16 18.06
CA GLY A 377 1.03 7.86 17.12
C GLY A 377 0.30 8.35 15.87
N GLY A 378 1.03 8.49 14.76
CA GLY A 378 0.48 8.95 13.48
C GLY A 378 -0.26 7.83 12.75
N ILE A 379 -1.07 8.20 11.76
CA ILE A 379 -1.68 7.22 10.85
C ILE A 379 -0.59 6.58 10.00
N MET A 380 0.39 7.35 9.53
CA MET A 380 1.52 6.81 8.76
C MET A 380 2.31 5.74 9.54
N ASP A 381 2.44 5.89 10.87
CA ASP A 381 3.08 4.89 11.75
C ASP A 381 2.37 3.52 11.77
N ARG A 382 1.14 3.43 11.25
CA ARG A 382 0.32 2.21 11.23
C ARG A 382 0.21 1.57 9.84
N PHE A 383 0.52 2.33 8.80
CA PHE A 383 0.38 1.90 7.41
C PHE A 383 1.73 1.72 6.68
N ASP A 384 2.86 1.91 7.36
CA ASP A 384 4.20 1.78 6.80
C ASP A 384 4.50 0.37 6.23
N CYS A 385 4.18 -0.69 6.97
CA CYS A 385 4.27 -2.07 6.50
C CYS A 385 3.17 -2.41 5.48
N GLN A 386 2.00 -1.77 5.60
CA GLN A 386 0.84 -2.03 4.73
C GLN A 386 1.06 -1.54 3.30
N TYR A 387 1.82 -0.45 3.11
CA TYR A 387 2.16 0.04 1.78
C TYR A 387 3.00 -0.95 0.98
N LEU A 388 4.00 -1.56 1.59
CA LEU A 388 4.79 -2.59 0.92
C LEU A 388 3.90 -3.82 0.58
N MET A 389 3.01 -4.19 1.49
CA MET A 389 2.08 -5.30 1.29
C MET A 389 1.11 -5.02 0.14
N ALA A 390 0.58 -3.79 0.02
CA ALA A 390 -0.34 -3.40 -1.03
C ALA A 390 0.25 -3.60 -2.44
N THR A 391 1.48 -3.13 -2.64
CA THR A 391 2.20 -3.34 -3.92
C THR A 391 2.38 -4.82 -4.19
N PHE A 392 2.82 -5.59 -3.19
CA PHE A 392 3.05 -7.02 -3.38
C PHE A 392 1.79 -7.78 -3.76
N VAL A 393 0.68 -7.53 -3.05
CA VAL A 393 -0.62 -8.17 -3.35
C VAL A 393 -1.04 -7.86 -4.79
N HIS A 394 -0.91 -6.61 -5.21
CA HIS A 394 -1.27 -6.21 -6.56
C HIS A 394 -0.43 -6.92 -7.63
N VAL A 395 0.89 -6.90 -7.47
CA VAL A 395 1.82 -7.59 -8.39
C VAL A 395 1.54 -9.08 -8.39
N TYR A 396 1.25 -9.66 -7.22
CA TYR A 396 0.97 -11.08 -7.07
C TYR A 396 -0.34 -11.48 -7.77
N ILE A 397 -1.42 -10.72 -7.59
CA ILE A 397 -2.69 -10.94 -8.29
C ILE A 397 -2.46 -10.85 -9.80
N THR A 398 -1.84 -9.76 -10.27
CA THR A 398 -1.63 -9.52 -11.70
C THR A 398 -0.73 -10.56 -12.35
N SER A 399 0.23 -11.14 -11.61
CA SER A 399 1.19 -12.11 -12.16
C SER A 399 0.70 -13.56 -12.09
N PHE A 400 0.03 -13.95 -11.01
CA PHE A 400 -0.26 -15.36 -10.72
C PHE A 400 -1.74 -15.72 -10.73
N ILE A 401 -2.64 -14.73 -10.60
CA ILE A 401 -4.07 -14.97 -10.46
C ILE A 401 -4.84 -14.47 -11.67
N ARG A 402 -4.55 -13.25 -12.10
CA ARG A 402 -5.32 -12.55 -13.12
C ARG A 402 -4.98 -13.11 -14.51
N GLY A 403 -5.93 -13.84 -15.08
CA GLY A 403 -5.98 -14.07 -16.52
C GLY A 403 -6.55 -12.85 -17.26
N PRO A 404 -6.32 -12.70 -18.58
CA PRO A 404 -6.99 -11.68 -19.38
C PRO A 404 -8.51 -11.91 -19.33
N ASN A 405 -9.27 -10.89 -18.87
CA ASN A 405 -10.74 -10.97 -18.81
C ASN A 405 -11.30 -10.98 -20.25
N PRO A 406 -11.92 -12.08 -20.71
CA PRO A 406 -12.41 -12.20 -22.09
C PRO A 406 -13.41 -11.11 -22.47
N SER A 407 -14.27 -10.71 -21.53
CA SER A 407 -15.29 -9.68 -21.74
C SER A 407 -14.66 -8.30 -21.94
N LYS A 408 -13.61 -7.95 -21.17
CA LYS A 408 -12.88 -6.68 -21.34
C LYS A 408 -12.12 -6.66 -22.68
N VAL A 409 -11.49 -7.79 -23.05
CA VAL A 409 -10.85 -7.94 -24.37
C VAL A 409 -11.88 -7.78 -25.48
N LEU A 410 -13.05 -8.43 -25.36
CA LEU A 410 -14.12 -8.33 -26.34
C LEU A 410 -14.66 -6.89 -26.47
N GLN A 411 -14.90 -6.19 -25.35
CA GLN A 411 -15.30 -4.78 -25.38
C GLN A 411 -14.27 -3.89 -26.08
N GLN A 412 -12.97 -4.11 -25.84
CA GLN A 412 -11.90 -3.39 -26.54
C GLN A 412 -11.92 -3.66 -28.04
N LEU A 413 -12.18 -4.90 -28.45
CA LEU A 413 -12.33 -5.28 -29.86
C LEU A 413 -13.54 -4.58 -30.50
N LEU A 414 -14.67 -4.49 -29.79
CA LEU A 414 -15.90 -3.88 -30.30
C LEU A 414 -15.80 -2.35 -30.51
N VAL A 415 -14.81 -1.68 -29.89
CA VAL A 415 -14.54 -0.24 -30.10
C VAL A 415 -13.72 0.02 -31.37
N LEU A 416 -13.04 -1.00 -31.92
CA LEU A 416 -12.21 -0.85 -33.11
C LEU A 416 -13.04 -0.58 -34.37
N GLN A 417 -12.39 -0.10 -35.43
CA GLN A 417 -13.06 0.06 -36.73
C GLN A 417 -13.50 -1.31 -37.30
N PRO A 418 -14.61 -1.39 -38.05
CA PRO A 418 -15.13 -2.65 -38.58
C PRO A 418 -14.10 -3.48 -39.36
N GLU A 419 -13.21 -2.83 -40.13
CA GLU A 419 -12.14 -3.50 -40.88
C GLU A 419 -11.13 -4.21 -39.95
N GLN A 420 -10.77 -3.58 -38.83
CA GLN A 420 -9.88 -4.15 -37.82
C GLN A 420 -10.55 -5.30 -37.08
N GLN A 421 -11.83 -5.17 -36.75
CA GLN A 421 -12.62 -6.25 -36.14
C GLN A 421 -12.63 -7.50 -37.04
N LEU A 422 -12.87 -7.31 -38.34
CA LEU A 422 -12.95 -8.39 -39.32
C LEU A 422 -11.59 -9.07 -39.53
N SER A 423 -10.50 -8.31 -39.53
CA SER A 423 -9.13 -8.82 -39.59
C SER A 423 -8.79 -9.70 -38.38
N ILE A 424 -9.14 -9.23 -37.17
CA ILE A 424 -8.91 -9.97 -35.92
C ILE A 424 -9.74 -11.25 -35.89
N PHE A 425 -11.02 -11.18 -36.29
CA PHE A 425 -11.89 -12.35 -36.39
C PHE A 425 -11.31 -13.41 -37.32
N ASN A 426 -10.88 -13.03 -38.53
CA ASN A 426 -10.28 -13.96 -39.49
C ASN A 426 -8.98 -14.59 -38.96
N THR A 427 -8.14 -13.81 -38.29
CA THR A 427 -6.90 -14.30 -37.66
C THR A 427 -7.20 -15.31 -36.57
N LEU A 428 -8.16 -15.01 -35.69
CA LEU A 428 -8.58 -15.90 -34.62
C LEU A 428 -9.20 -17.20 -35.18
N ARG A 429 -10.06 -17.08 -36.20
CA ARG A 429 -10.66 -18.22 -36.90
C ARG A 429 -9.59 -19.14 -37.49
N ASN A 430 -8.61 -18.59 -38.20
CA ASN A 430 -7.53 -19.39 -38.79
C ASN A 430 -6.72 -20.11 -37.70
N HIS A 431 -6.38 -19.42 -36.60
CA HIS A 431 -5.67 -20.02 -35.48
C HIS A 431 -6.46 -21.15 -34.79
N LEU A 432 -7.77 -20.97 -34.61
CA LEU A 432 -8.64 -22.01 -34.05
C LEU A 432 -8.83 -23.19 -35.02
N GLY A 433 -8.82 -22.92 -36.33
CA GLY A 433 -8.82 -23.93 -37.37
C GLY A 433 -7.56 -24.78 -37.38
N GLU A 434 -6.37 -24.16 -37.28
CA GLU A 434 -5.08 -24.86 -37.16
C GLU A 434 -5.00 -25.75 -35.91
N LYS A 435 -5.66 -25.34 -34.81
CA LYS A 435 -5.77 -26.13 -33.58
C LYS A 435 -6.84 -27.22 -33.62
N GLY A 436 -7.58 -27.35 -34.73
CA GLY A 436 -8.67 -28.34 -34.87
C GLY A 436 -9.84 -28.11 -33.91
N MET A 437 -10.00 -26.89 -33.40
CA MET A 437 -11.06 -26.52 -32.44
C MET A 437 -12.34 -26.05 -33.13
N LEU A 438 -12.27 -25.73 -34.43
CA LEU A 438 -13.44 -25.45 -35.24
C LEU A 438 -13.89 -26.72 -35.97
N PRO A 439 -15.19 -27.01 -36.05
CA PRO A 439 -15.68 -28.04 -36.95
C PRO A 439 -15.21 -27.72 -38.38
N PRO A 440 -14.83 -28.74 -39.17
CA PRO A 440 -14.51 -28.53 -40.58
C PRO A 440 -15.67 -27.79 -41.22
N ALA A 441 -15.36 -26.76 -42.01
CA ALA A 441 -16.38 -25.98 -42.69
C ALA A 441 -17.33 -26.96 -43.36
N VAL A 442 -18.61 -26.92 -42.96
CA VAL A 442 -19.66 -27.58 -43.71
C VAL A 442 -19.59 -26.90 -45.07
N GLU A 443 -19.02 -27.60 -46.06
CA GLU A 443 -19.19 -27.24 -47.46
C GLU A 443 -20.69 -27.11 -47.65
N GLU A 444 -21.17 -25.87 -47.80
CA GLU A 444 -22.50 -25.62 -48.32
C GLU A 444 -22.53 -26.26 -49.71
N ALA A 445 -23.06 -27.49 -49.73
CA ALA A 445 -23.30 -28.23 -50.94
C ALA A 445 -24.43 -27.50 -51.71
N GLN A 446 -24.00 -26.77 -52.73
CA GLN A 446 -24.71 -26.35 -53.95
C GLN A 446 -25.92 -25.40 -53.81
#